data_AF-R5MHD6-F1
#
_entry.id   AF-R5MHD6-F1
#
_cell.length_a   1.000
_cell.length_b   1.000
_cell.length_c   1.000
_cell.angle_alpha   90.00
_cell.angle_beta   90.00
_cell.angle_gamma   90.00
#
_symmetry.space_group_name_H-M   'P 1'
#
loop_
_entity.id
_entity.type
_entity.pdbx_description
1 polymer ?
#
loop_
_entity_poly.entity_id
_entity_poly.type
_entity_poly.pdbx_seq_one_letter_code
_entity_poly.pdbx_strand_id
1 'polypeptide(L)' 'MKGLKIGIMGCIVNGPGEMADADYGYVGAGRGKISLYRKKECVEKNIPEAEAVDKLLKLIESDRAAR' A
#
# COMPACT_ATOMS: atom_id res chain seq x y z
N MET A 1 5.44 -12.82 16.87
CA MET A 1 6.02 -12.68 15.50
C MET A 1 5.31 -11.52 14.81
N LYS A 2 5.83 -10.29 14.86
CA LYS A 2 5.18 -9.12 14.21
C LYS A 2 5.61 -9.07 12.73
N GLY A 3 5.08 -9.99 11.93
CA GLY A 3 5.28 -10.02 10.48
C GLY A 3 4.27 -9.10 9.80
N LEU A 4 4.68 -7.86 9.51
CA LEU A 4 3.92 -6.95 8.68
C LEU A 4 4.04 -7.42 7.22
N LYS A 5 2.92 -7.68 6.54
CA LYS A 5 2.94 -8.11 5.14
C LYS A 5 2.65 -6.93 4.24
N ILE A 6 3.64 -6.51 3.46
CA ILE A 6 3.49 -5.44 2.46
C ILE A 6 3.57 -6.07 1.07
N GLY A 7 2.49 -5.94 0.29
CA GLY A 7 2.47 -6.33 -1.11
C GLY A 7 2.88 -5.17 -2.01
N ILE A 8 3.93 -5.34 -2.82
CA ILE A 8 4.37 -4.33 -3.79
C ILE A 8 4.10 -4.85 -5.19
N MET A 9 3.31 -4.12 -5.98
CA MET A 9 2.92 -4.49 -7.33
C MET A 9 3.10 -3.34 -8.31
N GLY A 10 3.71 -3.63 -9.46
CA GLY A 10 3.91 -2.63 -10.52
C GLY A 10 2.64 -2.23 -11.27
N CYS A 11 1.54 -2.98 -11.13
CA CYS A 11 0.28 -2.71 -11.81
C CYS A 11 -0.92 -3.26 -11.02
N ILE A 12 -2.05 -2.55 -11.03
CA ILE A 12 -3.29 -2.90 -10.32
C ILE A 12 -3.98 -4.17 -10.82
N VAL A 13 -3.65 -4.64 -12.03
CA VAL A 13 -4.40 -5.69 -12.74
C VAL A 13 -4.38 -7.04 -11.99
N ASN A 14 -3.34 -7.31 -11.19
CA ASN A 14 -3.24 -8.50 -10.33
C ASN A 14 -3.48 -8.22 -8.84
N GLY A 15 -3.78 -6.97 -8.48
CA GLY A 15 -3.71 -6.43 -7.13
C GLY A 15 -4.63 -7.11 -6.10
N PRO A 16 -5.95 -6.94 -6.19
CA PRO A 16 -6.85 -7.14 -5.05
C PRO A 16 -7.03 -8.60 -4.60
N GLY A 17 -6.77 -9.58 -5.46
CA GLY A 17 -6.88 -11.00 -5.13
C GLY A 17 -5.64 -11.55 -4.40
N GLU A 18 -4.45 -11.18 -4.85
CA GLU A 18 -3.18 -11.67 -4.30
C GLU A 18 -2.77 -10.96 -3.00
N MET A 19 -3.21 -9.71 -2.81
CA MET A 19 -2.94 -8.94 -1.59
C MET A 19 -3.96 -9.19 -0.45
N ALA A 20 -4.82 -10.21 -0.57
CA ALA A 20 -5.81 -10.54 0.45
C ALA A 20 -5.21 -10.85 1.83
N ASP A 21 -3.96 -11.30 1.86
CA ASP A 21 -3.18 -11.64 3.05
C ASP A 21 -2.17 -10.52 3.44
N ALA A 22 -2.05 -9.46 2.64
CA ALA A 22 -1.19 -8.32 2.95
C ALA A 22 -1.90 -7.33 3.88
N ASP A 23 -1.17 -6.77 4.85
CA ASP A 23 -1.66 -5.69 5.69
C ASP A 23 -1.66 -4.36 4.91
N TYR A 24 -0.71 -4.18 3.99
CA TYR A 24 -0.52 -2.98 3.19
C TYR A 24 -0.20 -3.32 1.74
N GLY A 25 -0.63 -2.47 0.82
CA GLY A 25 -0.37 -2.60 -0.60
C GLY A 25 0.24 -1.33 -1.18
N TYR A 26 1.24 -1.49 -2.03
CA TYR A 26 1.84 -0.44 -2.86
C TYR A 26 1.65 -0.83 -4.31
N VAL A 27 0.78 -0.13 -5.02
CA VAL A 27 0.30 -0.56 -6.34
C VAL A 27 0.50 0.54 -7.38
N GLY A 28 1.20 0.24 -8.46
CA GLY A 28 1.31 1.14 -9.60
C GLY A 28 -0.04 1.43 -10.25
N ALA A 29 -0.44 2.70 -10.26
CA ALA A 29 -1.65 3.20 -10.93
C ALA A 29 -1.35 3.83 -12.31
N GLY A 30 -0.08 4.00 -12.65
CA GLY A 30 0.37 4.55 -13.92
C GLY A 30 1.80 5.11 -13.82
N ARG A 31 2.25 5.80 -14.87
CA ARG A 31 3.62 6.36 -14.94
C ARG A 31 3.81 7.41 -13.83
N GLY A 32 4.68 7.12 -12.86
CA GLY A 32 4.95 7.97 -11.71
C GLY A 32 3.79 8.10 -10.70
N LYS A 33 2.76 7.24 -10.80
CA LYS A 33 1.58 7.28 -9.94
C LYS A 33 1.37 5.95 -9.23
N ILE A 34 1.11 6.03 -7.95
CA ILE A 34 0.92 4.90 -7.04
C ILE A 34 -0.44 5.00 -6.35
N SER A 35 -0.98 3.87 -5.95
CA SER A 35 -2.10 3.75 -5.04
C SER A 35 -1.67 2.91 -3.85
N LEU A 36 -1.96 3.39 -2.65
CA LEU A 36 -1.73 2.68 -1.40
C LEU A 36 -3.02 2.01 -0.95
N TYR A 37 -2.86 0.78 -0.45
CA TYR A 37 -3.93 -0.02 0.08
C TYR A 37 -3.62 -0.39 1.52
N ARG A 38 -4.65 -0.44 2.36
CA ARG A 38 -4.63 -1.01 3.69
C ARG A 38 -5.52 -2.23 3.66
N LYS A 39 -4.92 -3.42 3.72
CA LYS A 39 -5.58 -4.71 3.47
C LYS A 39 -6.27 -4.70 2.09
N LYS A 40 -7.59 -4.56 2.06
CA LYS A 40 -8.42 -4.53 0.85
C LYS A 40 -8.98 -3.14 0.55
N GLU A 41 -8.69 -2.15 1.39
CA GLU A 41 -9.23 -0.80 1.27
C GLU A 41 -8.20 0.13 0.63
N CYS A 42 -8.62 0.89 -0.38
CA CYS A 42 -7.77 1.89 -1.01
C CYS A 42 -7.75 3.14 -0.13
N VAL A 43 -6.60 3.43 0.48
CA VAL A 43 -6.42 4.60 1.36
C VAL A 43 -5.98 5.82 0.57
N GLU A 44 -5.08 5.65 -0.39
CA GLU A 44 -4.58 6.72 -1.25
C GLU A 44 -4.53 6.22 -2.68
N LYS A 45 -4.92 7.05 -3.66
CA LYS A 45 -4.89 6.68 -5.08
C LYS A 45 -4.27 7.77 -5.93
N ASN A 46 -3.55 7.39 -6.98
CA ASN A 46 -2.91 8.33 -7.91
C ASN A 46 -1.92 9.30 -7.25
N ILE A 47 -1.29 8.91 -6.15
CA ILE A 47 -0.25 9.70 -5.49
C ILE A 47 1.07 9.61 -6.25
N PRO A 48 1.92 10.64 -6.24
CA PRO A 48 3.22 10.57 -6.86
C PRO A 48 4.11 9.53 -6.18
N GLU A 49 4.85 8.75 -6.98
CA GLU A 49 5.77 7.70 -6.49
C GLU A 49 6.74 8.21 -5.42
N ALA A 50 7.24 9.45 -5.60
CA ALA A 50 8.14 10.10 -4.67
C ALA A 50 7.56 10.29 -3.25
N GLU A 51 6.24 10.50 -3.13
CA GLU A 51 5.55 10.64 -1.84
C GLU A 51 4.94 9.32 -1.35
N ALA A 52 4.79 8.34 -2.24
CA ALA A 52 4.09 7.10 -1.93
C ALA A 52 4.79 6.28 -0.84
N VAL A 53 6.13 6.27 -0.85
CA VAL A 53 6.92 5.58 0.18
C VAL A 53 6.75 6.25 1.54
N ASP A 54 6.83 7.58 1.61
CA ASP A 54 6.67 8.35 2.84
C ASP A 54 5.26 8.20 3.43
N LYS A 55 4.23 8.28 2.57
CA LYS A 55 2.83 8.05 2.96
C LYS A 55 2.59 6.62 3.46
N LEU A 56 3.20 5.62 2.82
CA LEU A 56 3.09 4.23 3.26
C LEU A 56 3.72 4.03 4.65
N LEU A 57 4.91 4.59 4.89
CA LEU A 57 5.59 4.53 6.18
C LEU A 57 4.74 5.20 7.27
N LYS A 58 4.26 6.42 7.03
CA LYS A 58 3.36 7.14 7.94
C LYS A 58 2.09 6.35 8.26
N LEU A 59 1.50 5.69 7.26
CA LEU A 59 0.33 4.86 7.43
C LEU A 59 0.62 3.67 8.37
N ILE A 60 1.74 2.98 8.17
CA ILE A 60 2.16 1.85 9.00
C ILE A 60 2.46 2.32 10.44
N GLU A 61 3.15 3.44 10.60
CA GLU A 61 3.45 4.02 11.91
C GLU A 61 2.18 4.42 12.66
N SER A 62 1.24 5.07 11.96
CA SER A 62 -0.05 5.46 12.53
C SER A 62 -0.89 4.26 12.96
N ASP A 63 -0.93 3.18 12.18
CA ASP A 63 -1.65 1.95 12.55
C ASP A 63 -1.00 1.24 13.75
N ARG A 64 0.34 1.31 13.84
CA ARG A 64 1.09 0.75 14.97
C ARG A 64 0.93 1.55 16.25
N ALA A 65 0.85 2.87 16.17
CA ALA A 65 0.66 3.74 17.33
C ALA A 65 -0.76 3.66 17.90
N ALA A 66 -1.74 3.27 17.09
CA ALA A 66 -3.13 3.08 17.49
C ALA A 66 -3.41 1.69 18.14
N ARG A 67 -2.38 0.85 18.32
CA ARG A 67 -2.49 -0.50 18.90
C ARG A 67 -1.91 -0.62 20.30
#